data_AF-A0A2T4X7R9-F1
#
_entry.id   AF-A0A2T4X7R9-F1
#
_cell.length_a   1.000
_cell.length_b   1.000
_cell.length_c   1.000
_cell.angle_alpha   90.00
_cell.angle_beta   90.00
_cell.angle_gamma   90.00
#
_symmetry.space_group_name_H-M   'P 1'
#
loop_
_entity.id
_entity.type
_entity.pdbx_description
1 polymer ?
#
loop_
_entity_poly.entity_id
_entity_poly.type
_entity_poly.pdbx_seq_one_letter_code
_entity_poly.pdbx_strand_id
1 'polypeptide(L)' 'MEPYKRILLKLSGEALLGKQGHGIDGEILTAYAEEIQSIHETGTEIAIVIGGGNIFRGVKGATEGMDRVQGDYMGMLATM' A
#
# COMPACT_ATOMS: atom_id res chain seq x y z
N MET A 1 22.12 16.85 -5.69
CA MET A 1 21.51 16.07 -6.78
C MET A 1 20.18 16.73 -7.08
N GLU A 2 19.87 16.97 -8.35
CA GLU A 2 18.54 17.44 -8.73
C GLU A 2 17.50 16.35 -8.41
N PRO A 3 16.29 16.71 -7.93
CA PRO A 3 15.22 15.75 -7.69
C PRO A 3 14.88 14.96 -8.97
N TYR A 4 14.48 13.69 -8.81
CA TYR A 4 13.94 12.94 -9.94
C TYR A 4 12.67 13.63 -10.46
N LYS A 5 12.56 13.83 -11.77
CA LYS A 5 11.36 14.45 -12.38
C LYS A 5 10.08 13.66 -12.08
N ARG A 6 10.14 12.33 -12.15
CA ARG A 6 9.01 11.42 -11.96
C ARG A 6 9.43 10.15 -11.24
N ILE A 7 8.60 9.68 -10.31
CA ILE A 7 8.80 8.42 -9.58
C ILE A 7 7.53 7.57 -9.56
N LEU A 8 7.72 6.26 -9.38
CA LEU A 8 6.69 5.32 -8.97
C LEU A 8 6.99 4.88 -7.53
N LEU A 9 6.20 5.35 -6.58
CA LEU A 9 6.29 5.02 -5.18
C LEU A 9 5.47 3.76 -4.89
N LYS A 10 6.15 2.64 -4.67
CA LYS A 10 5.50 1.40 -4.24
C LYS A 10 5.50 1.31 -2.72
N LEU A 11 4.32 1.25 -2.12
CA LEU A 11 4.11 1.01 -0.69
C LEU A 11 3.63 -0.43 -0.43
N SER A 12 4.09 -1.04 0.65
CA SER A 12 3.45 -2.26 1.16
C SER A 12 2.16 -1.88 1.87
N GLY A 13 1.08 -2.64 1.71
CA GLY A 13 -0.11 -2.46 2.54
C GLY A 13 0.17 -2.60 4.03
N GLU A 14 1.13 -3.46 4.39
CA GLU A 14 1.60 -3.61 5.77
C GLU A 14 2.17 -2.31 6.36
N ALA A 15 2.70 -1.43 5.52
CA ALA A 15 3.21 -0.15 5.99
C ALA A 15 2.09 0.70 6.60
N LEU A 16 0.83 0.49 6.19
CA LEU A 16 -0.34 1.18 6.71
C LEU A 16 -0.91 0.57 7.99
N LEU A 17 -0.34 -0.52 8.53
CA LEU A 17 -0.87 -1.17 9.73
C LEU A 17 -0.59 -0.38 11.02
N GLY A 18 0.46 0.43 11.05
CA GLY A 18 0.88 1.14 12.26
C GLY A 18 1.06 0.21 13.45
N LYS A 19 0.40 0.53 14.57
CA LYS A 19 0.37 -0.32 15.76
C LYS A 19 -0.76 -1.35 15.73
N GLN A 20 -1.62 -1.32 14.70
CA GLN A 20 -2.73 -2.23 14.53
C GLN A 20 -2.26 -3.54 13.90
N GLY A 21 -2.89 -4.66 14.26
CA GLY A 21 -2.58 -5.97 13.68
C GLY A 21 -3.22 -6.23 12.30
N HIS A 22 -4.14 -5.37 11.88
CA HIS A 22 -4.93 -5.50 10.64
C HIS A 22 -5.55 -4.15 10.24
N GLY A 23 -5.85 -3.94 8.96
CA GLY A 23 -6.56 -2.75 8.49
C GLY A 23 -5.65 -1.56 8.13
N ILE A 24 -6.11 -0.34 8.37
CA ILE A 24 -5.41 0.91 8.01
C ILE A 24 -5.36 1.81 9.25
N ASP A 25 -4.17 2.18 9.67
CA ASP A 25 -3.90 3.12 10.75
C ASP A 25 -3.92 4.55 10.20
N GLY A 26 -4.83 5.37 10.74
CA GLY A 26 -5.02 6.75 10.28
C GLY A 26 -3.85 7.68 10.57
N GLU A 27 -3.09 7.44 11.65
CA GLU A 27 -1.92 8.26 11.97
C GLU A 27 -0.80 8.02 10.96
N ILE A 28 -0.55 6.75 10.62
CA ILE A 28 0.44 6.39 9.60
C ILE A 28 0.03 6.86 8.21
N LEU A 29 -1.25 6.72 7.85
CA LEU A 29 -1.76 7.22 6.59
C LEU A 29 -1.54 8.73 6.45
N THR A 30 -1.81 9.48 7.52
CA THR A 30 -1.60 10.94 7.56
C THR A 30 -0.12 11.28 7.41
N ALA A 31 0.76 10.60 8.16
CA ALA A 31 2.20 10.81 8.07
C ALA A 31 2.74 10.58 6.65
N TYR A 32 2.34 9.49 5.98
CA TYR A 32 2.74 9.25 4.59
C TYR A 32 2.18 10.29 3.62
N ALA A 33 0.94 10.74 3.82
CA ALA A 33 0.36 11.78 2.98
C ALA A 33 1.16 13.09 3.07
N GLU A 34 1.55 13.49 4.29
CA GLU A 34 2.38 14.69 4.53
C GLU A 34 3.78 14.55 3.91
N GLU A 35 4.43 13.40 4.06
CA GLU A 35 5.74 13.13 3.44
C GLU A 35 5.66 13.18 1.91
N ILE A 36 4.66 12.54 1.31
CA ILE A 36 4.46 12.52 -0.15
C ILE A 36 4.14 13.93 -0.67
N GLN A 37 3.32 14.69 0.06
CA GLN A 37 3.03 16.08 -0.27
C GLN A 37 4.32 16.91 -0.30
N SER A 38 5.19 16.78 0.71
CA SER A 38 6.44 17.52 0.77
C SER A 38 7.34 17.27 -0.46
N ILE A 39 7.33 16.03 -0.98
CA ILE A 39 8.07 15.68 -2.19
C ILE A 39 7.37 16.24 -3.43
N HIS A 40 6.04 16.17 -3.50
CA HIS A 40 5.28 16.71 -4.63
C HIS A 40 5.49 18.23 -4.78
N GLU A 41 5.55 18.97 -3.68
CA GLU A 41 5.81 20.41 -3.65
C GLU A 41 7.18 20.81 -4.23
N THR A 42 8.13 19.86 -4.30
CA THR A 42 9.40 20.08 -5.01
C THR A 42 9.28 20.07 -6.55
N GLY A 43 8.08 19.78 -7.08
CA GLY A 43 7.81 19.63 -8.52
C GLY A 43 8.00 18.20 -9.03
N THR A 44 8.21 17.23 -8.14
CA THR A 44 8.32 15.81 -8.49
C THR A 44 6.93 15.24 -8.83
N GLU A 45 6.82 14.55 -9.95
CA GLU A 45 5.61 13.81 -10.34
C GLU A 45 5.61 12.42 -9.68
N ILE A 46 4.54 12.09 -8.94
CA ILE A 46 4.49 10.88 -8.12
C ILE A 46 3.31 10.01 -8.56
N ALA A 47 3.59 8.78 -8.98
CA ALA A 47 2.59 7.72 -9.08
C ALA A 47 2.73 6.79 -7.86
N ILE A 48 1.63 6.35 -7.26
CA ILE A 48 1.65 5.53 -6.05
C ILE A 48 1.03 4.16 -6.37
N VAL A 49 1.63 3.09 -5.87
CA VAL A 49 1.09 1.72 -5.93
C VAL A 49 1.11 1.13 -4.53
N ILE A 50 -0.06 0.77 -3.98
CA ILE A 50 -0.17 0.24 -2.62
C ILE A 50 -0.65 -1.22 -2.66
N GLY A 51 0.11 -2.12 -2.04
CA GLY A 51 -0.33 -3.52 -1.88
C GLY A 51 -1.48 -3.66 -0.87
N GLY A 52 -2.30 -4.70 -0.97
CA GLY A 52 -3.44 -4.96 -0.06
C GLY A 52 -3.16 -5.92 1.11
N GLY A 53 -1.88 -6.23 1.39
CA GLY A 53 -1.49 -7.29 2.33
C GLY A 53 -1.87 -7.07 3.80
N ASN A 54 -2.28 -5.85 4.14
CA ASN A 54 -2.87 -5.47 5.43
C ASN A 54 -4.34 -5.85 5.56
N ILE A 55 -5.06 -6.04 4.45
CA ILE A 55 -6.49 -6.41 4.40
C ILE A 55 -6.65 -7.87 3.99
N PHE A 56 -5.92 -8.35 2.99
CA PHE A 56 -6.03 -9.74 2.57
C PHE A 56 -4.70 -10.29 2.04
N ARG A 57 -4.43 -11.56 2.37
CA ARG A 57 -3.32 -12.31 1.76
C ARG A 57 -3.85 -13.58 1.13
N GLY A 58 -3.70 -13.69 -0.19
CA GLY A 58 -4.07 -14.88 -0.96
C GLY A 58 -3.50 -16.18 -0.38
N VAL A 59 -2.30 -16.14 0.20
CA VAL A 59 -1.67 -17.30 0.85
C VAL A 59 -2.46 -17.80 2.06
N LYS A 60 -3.05 -16.92 2.88
CA LYS A 60 -3.89 -17.32 4.02
C LYS A 60 -5.21 -17.95 3.55
N GLY A 61 -5.84 -17.37 2.54
CA GLY A 61 -7.06 -17.96 1.96
C GLY A 61 -6.82 -19.32 1.33
N ALA A 62 -5.69 -19.50 0.62
CA ALA A 62 -5.32 -20.79 0.03
C ALA A 62 -5.12 -21.89 1.09
N THR A 63 -4.55 -21.55 2.25
CA THR A 63 -4.42 -22.50 3.38
C THR A 63 -5.74 -22.86 4.06
N GLU A 64 -6.78 -22.04 3.89
CA GLU A 64 -8.13 -22.28 4.43
C GLU A 64 -9.07 -22.96 3.43
N GLY A 65 -8.53 -23.49 2.32
CA GLY A 65 -9.29 -24.22 1.30
C GLY A 65 -9.86 -23.34 0.18
N MET A 66 -9.45 -22.08 0.10
CA MET A 66 -9.86 -21.18 -0.97
C MET A 66 -9.05 -21.43 -2.25
N ASP A 67 -9.71 -21.35 -3.41
CA ASP A 67 -9.03 -21.39 -4.69
C ASP A 67 -8.04 -20.21 -4.82
N ARG A 68 -6.84 -20.50 -5.32
CA ARG A 68 -5.75 -19.52 -5.40
C ARG A 68 -6.12 -18.31 -6.25
N VAL A 69 -6.84 -18.51 -7.35
CA VAL A 69 -7.25 -17.42 -8.24
C VAL A 69 -8.23 -16.49 -7.53
N GLN A 70 -9.19 -17.05 -6.79
CA GLN A 70 -10.08 -16.27 -5.93
C GLN A 70 -9.30 -15.48 -4.86
N GLY A 71 -8.23 -16.06 -4.32
CA GLY A 71 -7.35 -15.40 -3.35
C GLY A 71 -6.58 -14.23 -3.91
N ASP A 72 -6.09 -14.36 -5.14
CA ASP A 72 -5.43 -13.26 -5.84
C ASP A 72 -6.44 -12.16 -6.21
N TYR A 73 -7.68 -12.50 -6.57
CA TYR A 73 -8.74 -11.51 -6.78
C TYR A 73 -9.06 -10.70 -5.52
N MET A 74 -9.23 -11.38 -4.38
CA MET A 74 -9.43 -10.69 -3.10
C MET A 74 -8.22 -9.82 -2.72
N GLY A 75 -7.00 -10.30 -3.00
CA GLY A 75 -5.77 -9.53 -2.78
C GLY A 75 -5.70 -8.27 -3.65
N MET A 76 -6.16 -8.33 -4.90
CA MET A 76 -6.25 -7.16 -5.78
C MET A 76 -7.34 -6.19 -5.35
N LEU A 77 -8.52 -6.66 -4.95
CA LEU A 77 -9.58 -5.80 -4.40
C LEU A 77 -9.16 -5.08 -3.10
N ALA A 78 -8.21 -5.65 -2.38
CA ALA A 78 -7.63 -5.06 -1.18
C ALA A 78 -6.57 -3.97 -1.46
N THR A 79 -6.13 -3.79 -2.71
CA THR A 79 -5.17 -2.72 -3.08
C THR A 79 -5.83 -1.34 -3.15
N MET A 80 -5.00 -0.30 -3.11
CA MET A 80 -5.38 1.12 -3.22
C MET A 80 -4.56 1.85 -4.28
#